data_AF-A0A378TX17-F1
#
_entry.id   AF-A0A378TX17-F1
#
_cell.length_a   1.000
_cell.length_b   1.000
_cell.length_c   1.000
_cell.angle_alpha   90.00
_cell.angle_beta   90.00
_cell.angle_gamma   90.00
#
_symmetry.space_group_name_H-M   'P 1'
#
loop_
_entity.id
_entity.type
_entity.pdbx_description
1 polymer ?
#
loop_
_entity_poly.entity_id
_entity_poly.type
_entity_poly.pdbx_seq_one_letter_code
_entity_poly.pdbx_strand_id
1 'polypeptide(L)' 'MKQLKIIDDNGQADIQLIRDFEKEYNITLPNSYVELISKHNGLRLYNNRFDFINLDGLISSTDIYFLSFGDDFSENMADF' A
#
# COMPACT_ATOMS: atom_id res chain seq x y z
N MET A 1 1.49 -24.62 2.95
CA MET A 1 1.08 -23.29 2.45
C MET A 1 2.33 -22.59 1.92
N LYS A 2 2.25 -21.87 0.79
CA LYS A 2 3.39 -21.07 0.31
C LYS A 2 3.43 -19.76 1.10
N GLN A 3 4.59 -19.41 1.64
CA GLN A 3 4.80 -18.12 2.29
C GLN A 3 5.00 -17.06 1.20
N LEU A 4 4.19 -16.00 1.24
CA LEU A 4 4.41 -14.84 0.38
C LEU A 4 5.65 -14.10 0.89
N LYS A 5 6.59 -13.82 -0.01
CA LYS A 5 7.78 -13.03 0.34
C LYS A 5 7.42 -11.55 0.27
N ILE A 6 7.96 -10.77 1.19
CA ILE A 6 7.82 -9.31 1.21
C ILE A 6 9.01 -8.71 0.44
N ILE A 7 8.75 -7.74 -0.44
CA ILE A 7 9.80 -6.94 -1.10
C ILE A 7 10.04 -5.66 -0.30
N ASP A 8 8.96 -5.00 0.13
CA ASP A 8 9.01 -3.71 0.79
C ASP A 8 7.99 -3.66 1.93
N ASP A 9 8.41 -3.09 3.05
CA ASP A 9 7.63 -2.90 4.27
C ASP A 9 8.32 -1.87 5.16
N ASN A 10 7.69 -0.71 5.34
CA ASN A 10 8.21 0.38 6.18
C ASN A 10 7.96 0.13 7.69
N GLY A 11 7.40 -1.02 8.07
CA GLY A 11 7.15 -1.40 9.45
C GLY A 11 5.82 -0.88 9.97
N GLN A 12 5.77 -0.45 11.23
CA GLN A 12 4.53 0.00 11.86
C GLN A 12 4.17 1.44 11.45
N ALA A 13 2.88 1.68 11.22
CA ALA A 13 2.32 3.02 11.07
C ALA A 13 1.55 3.40 12.34
N ASP A 14 1.65 4.68 12.75
CA ASP A 14 0.78 5.20 13.80
C ASP A 14 -0.68 5.17 13.31
N ILE A 15 -1.52 4.45 14.06
CA ILE A 15 -2.94 4.35 13.74
C ILE A 15 -3.63 5.72 13.74
N GLN A 16 -3.13 6.69 14.51
CA GLN A 16 -3.70 8.03 14.54
C GLN A 16 -3.57 8.73 13.19
N LEU A 17 -2.45 8.55 12.47
CA LEU A 17 -2.28 9.07 11.11
C LEU A 17 -3.33 8.51 10.14
N ILE A 18 -3.65 7.23 10.28
CA ILE A 18 -4.69 6.57 9.46
C ILE A 18 -6.07 7.14 9.78
N ARG A 19 -6.38 7.39 11.07
CA ARG A 19 -7.65 7.97 11.50
C ARG A 19 -7.79 9.45 11.09
N ASP A 20 -6.69 10.19 11.13
CA ASP A 20 -6.66 11.58 10.69
C ASP A 20 -6.90 11.66 9.18
N PHE A 21 -6.32 10.76 8.39
CA PHE A 21 -6.61 10.63 6.96
C PHE A 21 -8.09 10.30 6.70
N GLU A 22 -8.67 9.32 7.40
CA GLU A 22 -10.11 9.02 7.29
C GLU A 22 -10.97 10.25 7.55
N LYS A 23 -10.61 11.05 8.56
CA LYS A 23 -11.31 12.28 8.93
C LYS A 23 -11.14 13.39 7.89
N GLU A 24 -9.92 13.62 7.42
CA GLU A 24 -9.58 14.65 6.42
C GLU A 24 -10.37 14.44 5.12
N TYR A 25 -10.40 13.21 4.64
CA TYR A 25 -11.08 12.86 3.39
C TYR A 25 -12.55 12.47 3.58
N ASN A 26 -13.05 12.46 4.82
CA ASN A 26 -14.41 12.04 5.19
C ASN A 26 -14.78 10.66 4.61
N ILE A 27 -13.88 9.70 4.82
CA ILE A 27 -14.02 8.30 4.38
C ILE A 27 -13.89 7.36 5.57
N THR A 28 -14.18 6.08 5.34
CA THR A 28 -13.88 5.00 6.28
C THR A 28 -13.15 3.89 5.53
N LEU A 29 -11.94 3.59 5.97
CA LEU A 29 -11.14 2.50 5.44
C LEU A 29 -11.63 1.17 6.03
N PRO A 30 -11.55 0.07 5.26
CA PRO A 30 -11.85 -1.25 5.81
C PRO A 30 -10.97 -1.58 7.02
N ASN A 31 -11.56 -2.16 8.08
CA ASN A 31 -10.82 -2.52 9.29
C ASN A 31 -9.61 -3.43 9.01
N SER A 32 -9.74 -4.36 8.06
CA SER A 32 -8.64 -5.23 7.65
C SER A 32 -7.49 -4.48 6.98
N TYR A 33 -7.79 -3.39 6.26
CA TYR A 33 -6.78 -2.51 5.67
C TYR A 33 -6.04 -1.74 6.77
N VAL A 34 -6.79 -1.15 7.71
CA VAL A 34 -6.19 -0.43 8.85
C VAL A 34 -5.31 -1.34 9.69
N GLU A 35 -5.78 -2.57 9.99
CA GLU A 35 -4.99 -3.54 10.74
C GLU A 35 -3.70 -3.91 10.00
N LEU A 36 -3.79 -4.19 8.69
CA LEU A 36 -2.64 -4.53 7.88
C LEU A 36 -1.61 -3.41 7.86
N ILE A 37 -2.04 -2.19 7.53
CA ILE A 37 -1.13 -1.05 7.34
C ILE A 37 -0.57 -0.51 8.65
N SER A 38 -1.31 -0.62 9.77
CA SER A 38 -0.74 -0.31 11.09
C SER A 38 0.48 -1.18 11.45
N LYS A 39 0.59 -2.38 10.87
CA LYS A 39 1.68 -3.34 11.12
C LYS A 39 2.71 -3.39 9.98
N HIS A 40 2.29 -3.09 8.76
CA HIS A 40 3.06 -3.24 7.52
C HIS A 40 2.83 -2.04 6.57
N ASN A 41 3.41 -0.89 6.92
CA ASN A 41 3.19 0.39 6.25
C ASN A 41 3.84 0.39 4.86
N GLY A 42 3.06 0.62 3.80
CA GLY A 42 3.58 0.57 2.43
C GLY A 42 3.92 -0.83 1.91
N LEU A 43 3.22 -1.86 2.39
CA LEU A 43 3.53 -3.26 2.08
C LEU A 43 3.51 -3.58 0.58
N ARG A 44 4.58 -4.20 0.09
CA ARG A 44 4.68 -4.78 -1.26
C ARG A 44 5.19 -6.21 -1.24
N LEU A 45 4.52 -7.10 -1.97
CA LEU A 45 4.85 -8.51 -2.05
C LEU A 45 5.81 -8.83 -3.21
N TYR A 46 6.57 -9.92 -3.07
CA TYR A 46 7.33 -10.52 -4.17
C TYR A 46 6.38 -11.22 -5.13
N ASN A 47 6.59 -11.02 -6.44
CA ASN A 47 5.65 -11.41 -7.50
C ASN A 47 4.26 -10.81 -7.32
N ASN A 48 4.18 -9.52 -6.98
CA ASN A 48 2.91 -8.83 -6.81
C ASN A 48 2.21 -8.46 -8.13
N ARG A 49 2.89 -8.60 -9.28
CA ARG A 49 2.37 -8.27 -10.61
C ARG A 49 1.73 -9.48 -11.28
N PHE A 50 0.58 -9.29 -11.90
CA PHE A 50 -0.14 -10.31 -12.63
C PHE A 50 -0.80 -9.75 -13.89
N ASP A 51 -0.83 -10.60 -14.91
CA ASP A 51 -1.45 -10.28 -16.18
C ASP A 51 -2.93 -10.69 -16.17
N PHE A 52 -3.77 -9.89 -16.81
CA PHE A 52 -5.20 -10.15 -16.95
C PHE A 52 -5.68 -9.68 -18.33
N ILE A 53 -6.81 -10.20 -18.78
CA ILE A 53 -7.48 -9.73 -20.00
C ILE A 53 -8.38 -8.56 -19.62
N ASN A 54 -8.12 -7.39 -20.21
CA ASN A 54 -8.93 -6.20 -19.96
C ASN A 54 -10.28 -6.25 -20.72
N LEU A 55 -11.08 -5.19 -20.59
CA LEU A 55 -12.39 -5.10 -21.24
C LEU A 55 -12.32 -5.07 -22.78
N ASP A 56 -11.15 -4.76 -23.35
CA ASP A 56 -10.91 -4.72 -24.80
C ASP A 56 -10.41 -6.07 -25.35
N GLY A 57 -10.26 -7.10 -24.50
CA GLY A 57 -9.70 -8.39 -24.89
C GLY A 57 -8.17 -8.41 -25.01
N LEU A 58 -7.48 -7.36 -24.55
CA LEU A 58 -6.02 -7.24 -24.59
C LEU A 58 -5.39 -7.66 -23.26
N ILE A 59 -4.15 -8.16 -23.32
CA ILE A 59 -3.36 -8.42 -22.13
C ILE A 59 -2.98 -7.08 -21.49
N SER A 60 -3.37 -6.92 -20.23
CA SER A 60 -2.93 -5.86 -19.35
C SER A 60 -2.25 -6.47 -18.12
N SER A 61 -1.62 -5.63 -17.30
CA SER A 61 -0.97 -6.07 -16.07
C SER A 61 -1.32 -5.13 -14.94
N THR A 62 -1.52 -5.66 -13.75
CA THR A 62 -1.69 -4.89 -12.52
C THR A 62 -0.82 -5.49 -11.43
N ASP A 63 -0.68 -4.79 -10.31
CA ASP A 63 0.02 -5.29 -9.16
C ASP A 63 -0.77 -5.10 -7.85
N ILE A 64 -0.35 -5.83 -6.81
CA ILE A 64 -0.85 -5.66 -5.43
C ILE A 64 0.21 -4.87 -4.64
N TYR A 65 -0.19 -3.71 -4.14
CA TYR A 65 0.58 -2.93 -3.18
C TYR A 65 -0.37 -2.18 -2.26
N PHE A 66 0.11 -1.84 -1.06
CA PHE A 66 -0.64 -1.05 -0.09
C PHE A 66 0.06 0.29 0.13
N LEU A 67 -0.70 1.36 0.35
CA LEU A 67 -0.17 2.72 0.46
C LEU A 67 0.45 2.96 1.85
N SER A 68 1.44 3.84 1.90
CA SER A 68 2.08 4.27 3.14
C SER A 68 1.38 5.47 3.77
N PHE A 69 1.42 5.56 5.10
CA PHE A 69 1.06 6.74 5.89
C PHE A 69 2.31 7.25 6.59
N GLY A 70 2.55 8.56 6.57
CA GLY A 70 3.72 9.18 7.16
C GLY A 70 3.92 10.59 6.62
N ASP A 71 5.00 11.23 7.08
CA ASP A 71 5.40 12.55 6.59
C ASP A 71 5.81 12.49 5.11
N ASP A 72 5.61 13.60 4.41
CA ASP A 72 5.94 13.71 2.99
C ASP A 72 7.44 13.51 2.77
N PHE A 73 7.81 12.48 2.01
CA PHE A 73 9.21 12.19 1.65
C PHE A 73 9.76 13.17 0.58
N SER A 74 8.94 14.11 0.08
CA SER A 74 9.31 15.06 -0.97
C SER A 74 10.47 16.00 -0.61
N GLU A 75 10.79 16.21 0.67
CA GLU A 75 11.95 17.02 1.07
C GLU A 75 13.32 16.31 0.92
N ASN A 76 13.36 15.00 0.66
CA ASN A 76 14.60 14.22 0.54
C ASN A 76 14.92 13.76 -0.90
N MET A 77 14.19 14.24 -1.92
CA MET A 77 14.50 13.98 -3.33
C MET A 77 15.14 15.18 -4.06
N ALA A 78 15.67 16.16 -3.32
CA ALA A 78 16.73 16.99 -3.84
C ALA A 78 18.03 16.19 -3.75
N ASP A 79 18.68 15.95 -4.91
CA ASP A 79 19.98 15.30 -5.07
C ASP A 79 19.99 13.76 -5.21
N PHE A 80 19.47 13.25 -6.34
CA PHE A 80 20.03 12.09 -7.04
C PHE A 80 19.99 12.27 -8.55
#